data_AF-A0A975CVG3-F1
#
_entry.id   AF-A0A975CVG3-F1
#
_cell.length_a   1.000
_cell.length_b   1.000
_cell.length_c   1.000
_cell.angle_alpha   90.00
_cell.angle_beta   90.00
_cell.angle_gamma   90.00
#
_symmetry.space_group_name_H-M   'P 1'
#
loop_
_entity.id
_entity.type
_entity.pdbx_description
1 polymer ?
#
loop_
_entity_poly.entity_id
_entity_poly.type
_entity_poly.pdbx_seq_one_letter_code
_entity_poly.pdbx_strand_id
1 'polypeptide(L)'
;MKYYLAYGSNLNREQMAGRCPGAEAVGRAVIEGYRLAFRRTYLTIEPEEGCAVPAGVYRISEENERALDRYEGYPRLYFKEEMTVPFMGYDASGEHFEGTIEAMVYIMNAGFPVQGPTEQYLEVCKTGYADFGLDLYPLSEAVARARAREEKRTYGLDE
;
A
#
# COMPACT_ATOMS: atom_id res chain seq x y z
N MET A 1 -12.49 16.52 0.42
CA MET A 1 -11.53 15.77 -0.43
C MET A 1 -10.34 15.44 0.45
N LYS A 2 -9.84 14.20 0.38
CA LYS A 2 -8.68 13.74 1.16
C LYS A 2 -7.65 13.14 0.22
N TYR A 3 -6.41 13.03 0.70
CA TYR A 3 -5.39 12.23 0.03
C TYR A 3 -5.33 10.83 0.64
N TYR A 4 -5.14 9.83 -0.19
CA TYR A 4 -5.02 8.43 0.19
C TYR A 4 -3.73 7.82 -0.37
N LEU A 5 -2.97 7.18 0.51
CA LEU A 5 -1.72 6.48 0.20
C LEU A 5 -1.99 5.00 -0.09
N ALA A 6 -1.84 4.59 -1.34
CA ALA A 6 -1.91 3.18 -1.75
C ALA A 6 -0.49 2.60 -1.85
N TYR A 7 -0.24 1.46 -1.20
CA TYR A 7 1.06 0.75 -1.27
C TYR A 7 0.92 -0.72 -1.76
N GLY A 8 -0.31 -1.17 -2.01
CA GLY A 8 -0.64 -2.54 -2.43
C GLY A 8 -1.58 -2.58 -3.62
N SER A 9 -2.59 -3.47 -3.62
CA SER A 9 -3.47 -3.70 -4.79
C SER A 9 -4.29 -2.48 -5.25
N ASN A 10 -4.49 -1.47 -4.40
CA ASN A 10 -5.13 -0.21 -4.81
C ASN A 10 -4.22 0.68 -5.68
N LEU A 11 -2.94 0.33 -5.85
CA LEU A 11 -2.07 0.95 -6.85
C LEU A 11 -2.46 0.59 -8.29
N ASN A 12 -3.10 -0.57 -8.51
CA ASN A 12 -3.58 -0.97 -9.82
C ASN A 12 -4.74 -0.04 -10.22
N ARG A 13 -4.51 0.81 -11.22
CA ARG A 13 -5.46 1.88 -11.59
C ARG A 13 -6.78 1.34 -12.11
N GLU A 14 -6.76 0.23 -12.84
CA GLU A 14 -7.97 -0.42 -13.36
C GLU A 14 -8.86 -0.92 -12.21
N GLN A 15 -8.27 -1.64 -11.25
CA GLN A 15 -9.02 -2.10 -10.08
C GLN A 15 -9.46 -0.93 -9.19
N MET A 16 -8.63 0.10 -9.05
CA MET A 16 -8.98 1.30 -8.29
C MET A 16 -10.16 2.03 -8.93
N ALA A 17 -10.22 2.17 -10.26
CA ALA A 17 -11.34 2.78 -10.96
C ALA A 17 -12.65 1.98 -10.75
N GLY A 18 -12.58 0.65 -10.66
CA GLY A 18 -13.73 -0.19 -10.33
C GLY A 18 -14.23 -0.02 -8.89
N ARG A 19 -13.32 0.27 -7.94
CA ARG A 19 -13.65 0.49 -6.51
C ARG A 19 -14.11 1.93 -6.23
N CYS A 20 -13.48 2.89 -6.88
CA CYS A 20 -13.62 4.33 -6.64
C CYS A 20 -13.53 5.10 -7.97
N PRO A 21 -14.61 5.15 -8.77
CA PRO A 21 -14.60 5.76 -10.11
C PRO A 21 -14.18 7.23 -10.15
N GLY A 22 -14.35 7.96 -9.04
CA GLY A 22 -13.95 9.37 -8.91
C GLY A 22 -12.59 9.57 -8.23
N ALA A 23 -11.81 8.52 -7.97
CA ALA A 23 -10.48 8.66 -7.40
C ALA A 23 -9.48 9.10 -8.47
N GLU A 24 -8.69 10.12 -8.17
CA GLU A 24 -7.74 10.70 -9.11
C GLU A 24 -6.32 10.41 -8.64
N ALA A 25 -5.50 9.77 -9.48
CA ALA A 25 -4.09 9.59 -9.20
C ALA A 25 -3.36 10.94 -9.38
N VAL A 26 -2.83 11.50 -8.29
CA VAL A 26 -2.25 12.85 -8.26
C VAL A 26 -0.74 12.86 -8.10
N GLY A 27 -0.12 11.72 -7.79
CA GLY A 27 1.31 11.64 -7.57
C GLY A 27 1.75 10.38 -6.86
N ARG A 28 2.95 10.46 -6.30
CA ARG A 28 3.56 9.41 -5.47
C ARG A 28 4.16 10.00 -4.20
N ALA A 29 4.30 9.18 -3.18
CA ALA A 29 4.85 9.55 -1.89
C ALA A 29 5.76 8.45 -1.35
N VAL A 30 6.51 8.78 -0.31
CA VAL A 30 7.35 7.84 0.43
C VAL A 30 6.96 7.84 1.89
N ILE A 31 6.62 6.67 2.43
CA ILE A 31 6.29 6.49 3.84
C ILE A 31 7.58 6.02 4.55
N GLU A 32 8.27 6.93 5.23
CA GLU A 32 9.53 6.66 5.92
C GLU A 32 9.33 5.98 7.28
N GLY A 33 10.27 5.13 7.69
CA GLY A 33 10.21 4.42 8.97
C GLY A 33 9.27 3.23 8.98
N TYR A 34 8.82 2.79 7.79
CA TYR A 34 7.98 1.62 7.60
C TYR A 34 8.57 0.69 6.55
N ARG A 35 8.22 -0.59 6.64
CA ARG A 35 8.44 -1.58 5.59
C ARG A 35 7.14 -2.25 5.18
N LEU A 36 7.13 -2.82 3.98
CA LEU A 36 6.06 -3.72 3.55
C LEU A 36 6.15 -5.05 4.29
N ALA A 37 4.97 -5.63 4.52
CA ALA A 37 4.82 -6.95 5.12
C ALA A 37 3.61 -7.65 4.52
N PHE A 38 3.63 -8.98 4.51
CA PHE A 38 2.44 -9.76 4.20
C PHE A 38 1.80 -10.35 5.46
N ARG A 39 0.49 -10.20 5.56
CA ARG A 39 -0.36 -10.77 6.62
C ARG A 39 -1.62 -11.31 5.95
N ARG A 40 -1.99 -12.57 6.22
CA ARG A 40 -3.10 -13.25 5.51
C ARG A 40 -3.06 -13.04 3.99
N THR A 41 -1.89 -13.19 3.35
CA THR A 41 -1.70 -13.04 1.90
C THR A 41 -1.71 -11.60 1.38
N TYR A 42 -2.20 -10.62 2.14
CA TYR A 42 -2.32 -9.22 1.72
C TYR A 42 -1.20 -8.34 2.27
N LEU A 43 -0.91 -7.24 1.57
CA LEU A 43 0.10 -6.27 2.00
C LEU A 43 -0.38 -5.43 3.18
N THR A 44 0.56 -5.15 4.08
CA THR A 44 0.45 -4.10 5.09
C THR A 44 1.79 -3.39 5.27
N ILE A 45 1.82 -2.34 6.08
CA ILE A 45 3.05 -1.66 6.49
C ILE A 45 3.30 -1.87 7.98
N GLU A 46 4.55 -2.09 8.36
CA GLU A 46 4.97 -2.25 9.75
C GLU A 46 6.14 -1.30 10.05
N PRO A 47 6.21 -0.71 11.25
CA PRO A 47 7.34 0.15 11.62
C PRO A 47 8.67 -0.60 11.50
N GLU A 48 9.64 -0.01 10.80
CA GLU A 48 11.03 -0.47 10.71
C GLU A 48 11.92 0.73 10.35
N GLU A 49 12.77 1.16 11.30
CA GLU A 49 13.65 2.30 11.12
C GLU A 49 14.66 2.05 9.99
N GLY A 50 14.92 3.07 9.17
CA GLY A 50 15.80 2.96 8.00
C GLY A 50 15.13 2.34 6.76
N CYS A 51 13.88 1.88 6.86
CA CYS A 51 13.08 1.45 5.72
C CYS A 51 12.14 2.56 5.21
N ALA A 52 11.68 2.40 3.98
CA ALA A 52 10.70 3.27 3.36
C ALA A 52 9.76 2.48 2.44
N VAL A 53 8.50 2.90 2.36
CA VAL A 53 7.50 2.30 1.47
C VAL A 53 7.09 3.31 0.40
N PRO A 54 7.31 3.00 -0.90
CA PRO A 54 6.78 3.82 -1.97
C PRO A 54 5.25 3.66 -2.04
N ALA A 55 4.55 4.77 -2.21
CA ALA A 55 3.10 4.81 -2.28
C ALA A 55 2.62 5.65 -3.47
N GLY A 56 1.52 5.23 -4.08
CA GLY A 56 0.74 6.04 -4.99
C GLY A 56 -0.23 6.92 -4.21
N VAL A 57 -0.41 8.16 -4.66
CA VAL A 57 -1.30 9.12 -4.01
C VAL A 57 -2.55 9.31 -4.86
N TYR A 58 -3.70 9.09 -4.24
CA TYR A 58 -5.00 9.40 -4.81
C TYR A 58 -5.64 10.59 -4.09
N ARG A 59 -6.28 11.48 -4.84
CA ARG A 59 -7.28 12.41 -4.31
C ARG A 59 -8.64 11.71 -4.33
N ILE A 60 -9.29 11.64 -3.17
CA ILE A 60 -10.55 10.91 -2.98
C ILE A 60 -11.65 11.78 -2.35
N SER A 61 -12.90 11.53 -2.77
CA SER A 61 -14.10 12.07 -2.14
C SER A 61 -14.48 11.29 -0.89
N GLU A 62 -15.44 11.80 -0.10
CA GLU A 62 -15.99 11.04 1.03
C GLU A 62 -16.69 9.74 0.59
N GLU A 63 -17.29 9.72 -0.60
CA GLU A 63 -17.93 8.51 -1.14
C GLU A 63 -16.89 7.45 -1.49
N ASN A 64 -15.77 7.86 -2.11
CA ASN A 64 -14.63 6.98 -2.36
C ASN A 64 -14.07 6.44 -1.03
N GLU A 65 -13.90 7.28 0.00
CA GLU A 65 -13.45 6.84 1.33
C GLU A 65 -14.40 5.79 1.91
N ARG A 66 -15.72 5.99 1.84
CA ARG A 66 -16.70 4.99 2.31
C ARG A 66 -16.64 3.69 1.50
N ALA A 67 -16.34 3.76 0.21
CA ALA A 67 -16.17 2.56 -0.63
C ALA A 67 -14.89 1.79 -0.24
N LEU A 68 -13.79 2.51 0.00
CA LEU A 68 -12.54 1.93 0.50
C LEU A 68 -12.73 1.33 1.89
N ASP A 69 -13.41 2.01 2.81
CA ASP A 69 -13.67 1.48 4.17
C ASP A 69 -14.37 0.11 4.11
N ARG A 70 -15.34 -0.06 3.20
CA ARG A 70 -16.00 -1.35 2.98
C ARG A 70 -15.04 -2.38 2.37
N TYR A 71 -14.25 -1.98 1.38
CA TYR A 71 -13.32 -2.87 0.68
C TYR A 71 -12.19 -3.37 1.59
N GLU A 72 -11.63 -2.48 2.41
CA GLU A 72 -10.53 -2.77 3.36
C GLU A 72 -11.02 -3.43 4.65
N GLY A 73 -12.33 -3.62 4.82
CA GLY A 73 -12.91 -4.21 6.03
C GLY A 73 -12.70 -3.35 7.28
N TYR A 74 -12.66 -2.03 7.13
CA TYR A 74 -12.49 -1.07 8.23
C TYR A 74 -13.64 -1.16 9.25
N PRO A 75 -13.37 -1.08 10.57
CA PRO A 75 -12.07 -0.99 11.23
C PRO A 75 -11.50 -2.36 11.66
N ARG A 76 -12.07 -3.49 11.18
CA ARG A 76 -11.76 -4.83 11.72
C ARG A 76 -10.53 -5.45 11.09
N LEU A 77 -10.37 -5.33 9.77
CA LEU A 77 -9.21 -5.88 9.06
C LEU A 77 -8.07 -4.86 8.99
N TYR A 78 -8.36 -3.67 8.47
CA TYR A 78 -7.45 -2.53 8.49
C TYR A 78 -8.02 -1.38 9.34
N PHE A 79 -7.15 -0.61 9.98
CA PHE A 79 -7.45 0.70 10.56
C PHE A 79 -6.91 1.81 9.64
N LYS A 80 -7.34 3.05 9.88
CA LYS A 80 -6.87 4.25 9.16
C LYS A 80 -5.91 5.03 10.03
N GLU A 81 -4.82 5.48 9.43
CA GLU A 81 -3.86 6.40 10.03
C GLU A 81 -3.68 7.61 9.11
N GLU A 82 -3.61 8.82 9.67
CA GLU A 82 -3.26 10.03 8.92
C GLU A 82 -1.75 10.28 9.04
N MET A 83 -1.08 10.52 7.92
CA MET A 83 0.37 10.70 7.85
C MET A 83 0.73 11.95 7.06
N THR A 84 1.76 12.66 7.52
CA THR A 84 2.41 13.72 6.72
C THR A 84 3.62 13.11 6.01
N VAL A 85 3.61 13.09 4.68
CA VAL A 85 4.65 12.43 3.88
C VAL A 85 5.21 13.33 2.77
N PRO A 86 6.49 13.15 2.38
CA PRO A 86 7.03 13.71 1.15
C PRO A 86 6.20 13.25 -0.06
N PHE A 87 5.90 14.19 -0.94
CA PHE A 87 5.01 14.00 -2.09
C PHE A 87 5.64 14.56 -3.35
N MET A 88 5.56 13.80 -4.42
CA MET A 88 5.86 14.24 -5.77
C MET A 88 4.56 14.18 -6.58
N GLY A 89 3.97 15.34 -6.80
CA GLY A 89 2.73 15.51 -7.56
C GLY A 89 2.97 15.67 -9.05
N TYR A 90 1.91 15.49 -9.82
CA TYR A 90 1.86 15.84 -11.24
C TYR A 90 0.79 16.93 -11.41
N ASP A 91 1.13 18.02 -12.08
CA ASP A 91 0.15 19.05 -12.41
C ASP A 91 -0.64 18.70 -13.68
N ALA A 92 -1.58 19.58 -14.07
CA ALA A 92 -2.39 19.37 -15.27
C ALA A 92 -1.59 19.37 -16.58
N SER A 93 -0.36 19.89 -16.57
CA SER A 93 0.57 19.86 -17.71
C SER A 93 1.46 18.61 -17.72
N GLY A 94 1.44 17.82 -16.64
CA GLY A 94 2.31 16.66 -16.43
C GLY A 94 3.66 17.03 -15.83
N GLU A 95 3.88 18.28 -15.41
CA GLU A 95 5.09 18.69 -14.72
C GLU A 95 5.07 18.17 -13.28
N HIS A 96 6.25 17.73 -12.83
CA HIS A 96 6.44 17.24 -11.47
C HIS A 96 6.68 18.41 -10.52
N PHE A 97 6.06 18.36 -9.35
CA PHE A 97 6.39 19.25 -8.24
C PHE A 97 6.57 18.46 -6.95
N GLU A 98 7.42 18.97 -6.07
CA GLU A 98 7.69 18.36 -4.77
C GLU A 98 7.00 19.14 -3.66
N GLY A 99 6.64 18.44 -2.59
CA GLY A 99 6.06 19.03 -1.39
C GLY A 99 5.81 18.00 -0.31
N THR A 100 4.94 18.36 0.63
CA THR A 100 4.46 17.48 1.69
C THR A 100 2.94 17.48 1.70
N ILE A 101 2.32 16.33 1.95
CA ILE A 101 0.86 16.19 2.06
C ILE A 101 0.49 15.50 3.36
N GLU A 102 -0.67 15.84 3.90
CA GLU A 102 -1.39 15.05 4.89
C GLU A 102 -2.32 14.07 4.15
N ALA A 103 -2.16 12.78 4.39
CA ALA A 103 -2.87 11.73 3.68
C ALA A 103 -3.18 10.53 4.58
N MET A 104 -4.32 9.91 4.34
CA MET A 104 -4.72 8.70 5.04
C MET A 104 -4.08 7.46 4.42
N VAL A 105 -3.83 6.45 5.23
CA VAL A 105 -3.35 5.13 4.83
C VAL A 105 -4.10 4.05 5.60
N TYR A 106 -4.35 2.90 4.97
CA TYR A 106 -4.89 1.73 5.67
C TYR A 106 -3.74 0.86 6.18
N ILE A 107 -3.77 0.45 7.44
CA ILE A 107 -2.78 -0.45 8.05
C ILE A 107 -3.50 -1.63 8.68
N MET A 108 -3.02 -2.86 8.46
CA MET A 108 -3.71 -4.06 8.93
C MET A 108 -3.61 -4.15 10.45
N ASN A 109 -4.70 -4.51 11.12
CA ASN A 109 -4.67 -4.72 12.57
C ASN A 109 -3.69 -5.84 12.96
N ALA A 110 -3.15 -5.75 14.18
CA ALA A 110 -2.25 -6.77 14.71
C ALA A 110 -2.97 -8.13 14.92
N GLY A 111 -2.18 -9.21 15.04
CA GLY A 111 -2.67 -10.55 15.38
C GLY A 111 -2.98 -11.46 14.19
N PHE A 112 -2.82 -10.98 12.96
CA PHE A 112 -2.90 -11.82 11.76
C PHE A 112 -1.59 -12.55 11.49
N PRO A 113 -1.62 -13.81 11.01
CA PRO A 113 -0.41 -14.57 10.74
C PRO A 113 0.35 -14.03 9.53
N VAL A 114 1.68 -14.19 9.56
CA VAL A 114 2.50 -14.04 8.36
C VAL A 114 2.09 -15.10 7.35
N GLN A 115 1.71 -14.64 6.17
CA GLN A 115 1.33 -15.50 5.05
C GLN A 115 1.65 -14.78 3.75
N GLY A 116 2.43 -15.40 2.87
CA GLY A 116 2.88 -14.83 1.60
C GLY A 116 1.74 -14.64 0.60
N PRO A 117 1.95 -13.84 -0.46
CA PRO A 117 0.92 -13.57 -1.44
C PRO A 117 0.64 -14.78 -2.32
N THR A 118 -0.58 -14.84 -2.89
CA THR A 118 -0.81 -15.63 -4.08
C THR A 118 -0.12 -14.97 -5.27
N GLU A 119 0.24 -15.75 -6.29
CA GLU A 119 0.82 -15.20 -7.52
C GLU A 119 -0.14 -14.19 -8.18
N GLN A 120 -1.44 -14.47 -8.18
CA GLN A 120 -2.44 -13.54 -8.72
C GLN A 120 -2.45 -12.19 -7.98
N TYR A 121 -2.39 -12.19 -6.65
CA TYR A 121 -2.36 -10.94 -5.88
C TYR A 121 -1.05 -10.18 -6.10
N LEU A 122 0.07 -10.90 -6.19
CA LEU A 122 1.38 -10.32 -6.43
C LEU A 122 1.43 -9.63 -7.81
N GLU A 123 0.90 -10.24 -8.86
CA GLU A 123 0.84 -9.62 -10.19
C GLU A 123 0.00 -8.33 -10.19
N VAL A 124 -1.13 -8.32 -9.48
CA VAL A 124 -1.93 -7.09 -9.31
C VAL A 124 -1.10 -5.98 -8.67
N CYS A 125 -0.33 -6.29 -7.62
CA CYS A 125 0.53 -5.32 -6.97
C CYS A 125 1.63 -4.83 -7.91
N LYS A 126 2.31 -5.73 -8.64
CA LYS A 126 3.35 -5.36 -9.62
C LYS A 126 2.82 -4.43 -10.71
N THR A 127 1.63 -4.72 -11.26
CA THR A 127 0.97 -3.81 -12.23
C THR A 127 0.75 -2.44 -11.61
N GLY A 128 0.26 -2.38 -10.37
CA GLY A 128 0.07 -1.10 -9.67
C GLY A 128 1.37 -0.33 -9.43
N TYR A 129 2.47 -1.01 -9.10
CA TYR A 129 3.78 -0.37 -8.97
C TYR A 129 4.23 0.21 -10.31
N ALA A 130 4.02 -0.50 -11.42
CA ALA A 130 4.30 0.01 -12.76
C ALA A 130 3.41 1.23 -13.12
N ASP A 131 2.12 1.19 -12.78
CA ASP A 131 1.16 2.29 -13.01
C ASP A 131 1.55 3.62 -12.33
N PHE A 132 2.36 3.56 -11.28
CA PHE A 132 2.88 4.72 -10.53
C PHE A 132 4.39 4.93 -10.71
N GLY A 133 5.07 4.09 -11.49
CA GLY A 133 6.53 4.13 -11.65
C GLY A 133 7.27 4.00 -10.32
N LEU A 134 6.83 3.09 -9.46
CA LEU A 134 7.40 2.81 -8.14
C LEU A 134 8.44 1.70 -8.20
N ASP A 135 9.43 1.76 -7.31
CA ASP A 135 10.44 0.72 -7.16
C ASP A 135 9.82 -0.58 -6.60
N LEU A 136 10.09 -1.69 -7.26
CA LEU A 136 9.63 -3.03 -6.85
C LEU A 136 10.47 -3.64 -5.74
N TYR A 137 11.62 -3.07 -5.39
CA TYR A 137 12.52 -3.63 -4.37
C TYR A 137 11.83 -3.87 -3.02
N PRO A 138 11.10 -2.90 -2.40
CA PRO A 138 10.40 -3.13 -1.13
C PRO A 138 9.36 -4.25 -1.22
N LEU A 139 8.65 -4.35 -2.35
CA LEU A 139 7.67 -5.43 -2.57
C LEU A 139 8.37 -6.79 -2.64
N SER A 140 9.50 -6.86 -3.36
CA SER A 140 10.28 -8.08 -3.56
C SER A 140 10.88 -8.57 -2.24
N GLU A 141 11.41 -7.66 -1.42
CA GLU A 141 11.87 -7.96 -0.06
C GLU A 141 10.74 -8.50 0.83
N ALA A 142 9.56 -7.89 0.79
CA ALA A 142 8.42 -8.36 1.57
C ALA A 142 7.99 -9.79 1.17
N VAL A 143 8.02 -10.12 -0.13
CA VAL A 143 7.75 -11.47 -0.63
C VAL A 143 8.77 -12.46 -0.10
N ALA A 144 10.06 -12.15 -0.22
CA ALA A 144 11.15 -13.02 0.23
C ALA A 144 11.05 -13.28 1.75
N ARG A 145 10.81 -12.25 2.55
CA ARG A 145 10.65 -12.36 4.01
C ARG A 145 9.43 -13.20 4.40
N ALA A 146 8.30 -13.02 3.71
CA ALA A 146 7.09 -13.77 3.99
C ALA A 146 7.27 -15.27 3.70
N ARG A 147 7.81 -15.62 2.52
CA ARG A 147 8.08 -17.01 2.12
C ARG A 147 9.08 -17.69 3.04
N ALA A 148 10.17 -17.01 3.39
CA ALA A 148 11.17 -17.54 4.32
C ALA A 148 10.57 -17.84 5.72
N ARG A 149 9.65 -17.01 6.21
CA ARG A 149 8.94 -17.26 7.48
C ARG A 149 7.95 -18.41 7.38
N GLU A 150 7.25 -18.55 6.26
CA GLU A 150 6.35 -19.68 6.03
C GLU A 150 7.09 -21.01 5.98
N GLU A 151 8.26 -21.04 5.33
CA GLU A 151 9.13 -22.21 5.31
C GLU A 151 9.60 -22.59 6.71
N LYS A 152 10.16 -21.64 7.48
CA LYS A 152 10.60 -21.90 8.87
C LYS A 152 9.48 -22.46 9.75
N ARG A 153 8.28 -21.88 9.66
CA ARG A 153 7.09 -22.37 10.39
C ARG A 153 6.69 -23.78 9.95
N THR A 154 6.75 -24.06 8.66
CA THR A 154 6.39 -25.38 8.10
C THR A 154 7.35 -26.47 8.55
N TYR A 155 8.65 -26.15 8.68
CA TYR A 155 9.69 -27.09 9.09
C TYR A 155 10.02 -27.07 10.60
N GLY A 156 9.31 -26.27 11.41
CA GLY A 156 9.52 -26.19 12.85
C GLY A 156 10.88 -25.62 13.24
N LEU A 157 11.43 -24.71 12.44
CA LEU A 157 12.74 -24.06 12.65
C LEU A 157 12.62 -22.70 13.37
N ASP A 158 11.50 -22.47 14.04
CA ASP A 158 11.32 -21.30 14.90
C ASP A 158 12.03 -21.59 16.25
N GLU A 159 13.11 -20.86 16.53
CA GLU A 159 13.86 -20.90 17.82
C GLU A 159 13.02 -20.39 19.01
#